data_AF-A0AAV1U9R7-F1
#
_entry.id   AF-A0AAV1U9R7-F1
#
_cell.length_a   1.000
_cell.length_b   1.000
_cell.length_c   1.000
_cell.angle_alpha   90.00
_cell.angle_beta   90.00
_cell.angle_gamma   90.00
#
_symmetry.space_group_name_H-M   'P 1'
#
loop_
_entity.id
_entity.type
_entity.pdbx_description
1 polymer ?
#
loop_
_entity_poly.entity_id
_entity_poly.type
_entity_poly.pdbx_seq_one_letter_code
_entity_poly.pdbx_strand_id
1 'polypeptide(L)'
;MIQSCRDDPAEPRTHLTGSARSSAARGQRIRMSLLPVPAQVSQKDLPRVFVILVGGYASVAWLALQMDEYFAGDDQEERFSFPNVRAFVALYAVLMVLSRFYEHGTYVLYEMLWACNVSLVLVVMALSFSKPFLVGVAMVTVSGDQLLWYIDTLSFVLKGRFITGAMQYLTYPENRSFSKTFFATHHLWFLPLCFYITNGHGGMHNSSFVGSCILTSFLAAFCRAFTPFEVRVPGSEHVIYLNVNGSYAFWKDIDMPLLHLLDHHHPVLYIPYLAIVGNLAANGLPHMLVLGISLGLQHSPLLKGITH
;
A
#
# COMPACT_ATOMS: atom_id res chain seq x y z
N MET A 1 -29.08 5.41 -3.58
CA MET A 1 -29.57 4.28 -4.39
C MET A 1 -28.89 3.01 -3.89
N ILE A 2 -29.25 2.60 -2.67
CA ILE A 2 -28.68 1.42 -1.99
C ILE A 2 -29.80 0.39 -2.04
N GLN A 3 -29.70 -0.52 -3.01
CA GLN A 3 -30.67 -1.56 -3.21
C GLN A 3 -30.33 -2.70 -2.23
N SER A 4 -31.27 -2.91 -1.31
CA SER A 4 -31.41 -4.05 -0.42
C SER A 4 -31.00 -5.36 -1.10
N CYS A 5 -29.96 -6.01 -0.57
CA CYS A 5 -29.68 -7.42 -0.85
C CYS A 5 -30.78 -8.24 -0.17
N ARG A 6 -31.60 -8.87 -1.01
CA ARG A 6 -32.61 -9.85 -0.63
C ARG A 6 -31.95 -11.05 0.03
N ASP A 7 -32.61 -11.53 1.08
CA ASP A 7 -32.43 -12.84 1.66
C ASP A 7 -32.77 -13.92 0.61
N ASP A 8 -31.84 -14.84 0.36
CA ASP A 8 -32.13 -16.08 -0.37
C ASP A 8 -32.59 -17.18 0.60
N PRO A 9 -33.64 -17.94 0.25
CA PRO A 9 -34.21 -18.98 1.10
C PRO A 9 -33.39 -20.27 1.06
N ALA A 10 -33.45 -20.99 2.19
CA ALA A 10 -32.79 -22.25 2.47
C ALA A 10 -32.99 -23.33 1.38
N GLU A 11 -31.89 -23.92 0.92
CA GLU A 11 -31.90 -25.16 0.14
C GLU A 11 -32.08 -26.41 1.02
N PRO A 12 -32.80 -27.44 0.52
CA PRO A 12 -33.09 -28.65 1.27
C PRO A 12 -31.93 -29.66 1.25
N ARG A 13 -31.64 -30.23 2.43
CA ARG A 13 -30.71 -31.34 2.64
C ARG A 13 -31.17 -32.57 1.86
N THR A 14 -30.35 -33.06 0.94
CA THR A 14 -30.45 -34.42 0.40
C THR A 14 -29.33 -35.29 0.95
N HIS A 15 -29.75 -36.35 1.63
CA HIS A 15 -28.91 -37.47 2.06
C HIS A 15 -28.50 -38.28 0.82
N LEU A 16 -27.19 -38.43 0.59
CA LEU A 16 -26.67 -39.56 -0.19
C LEU A 16 -25.45 -40.16 0.49
N THR A 17 -25.64 -41.44 0.81
CA THR A 17 -24.67 -42.44 1.24
C THR A 17 -23.71 -42.78 0.11
N GLY A 18 -22.44 -43.09 0.42
CA GLY A 18 -21.65 -43.91 -0.50
C GLY A 18 -20.13 -43.73 -0.49
N SER A 19 -19.48 -44.73 0.12
CA SER A 19 -18.30 -45.42 -0.40
C SER A 19 -16.91 -44.81 -0.18
N ALA A 20 -16.16 -45.56 0.63
CA ALA A 20 -14.74 -45.43 0.89
C ALA A 20 -13.87 -45.66 -0.34
N ARG A 21 -12.89 -44.77 -0.55
CA ARG A 21 -11.56 -45.13 -1.11
C ARG A 21 -10.47 -44.37 -0.39
N SER A 22 -9.86 -45.08 0.55
CA SER A 22 -8.53 -44.84 1.12
C SER A 22 -7.47 -44.91 0.01
N SER A 23 -6.69 -43.84 -0.16
CA SER A 23 -5.45 -43.86 -0.94
C SER A 23 -4.57 -42.66 -0.57
N ALA A 24 -3.45 -42.97 0.09
CA ALA A 24 -2.22 -42.17 0.16
C ALA A 24 -2.25 -40.82 0.91
N ALA A 25 -2.53 -40.86 2.22
CA ALA A 25 -2.05 -39.85 3.16
C ALA A 25 -0.53 -40.00 3.38
N ARG A 26 0.28 -39.60 2.38
CA ARG A 26 1.74 -39.56 2.50
C ARG A 26 2.18 -38.21 3.06
N GLY A 27 2.03 -38.09 4.38
CA GLY A 27 2.98 -37.42 5.28
C GLY A 27 3.63 -36.11 4.85
N GLN A 28 2.87 -35.11 4.41
CA GLN A 28 3.33 -33.74 4.51
C GLN A 28 2.98 -33.26 5.93
N ARG A 29 3.90 -33.49 6.89
CA ARG A 29 3.91 -32.71 8.13
C ARG A 29 4.16 -31.27 7.71
N ILE A 30 3.08 -30.57 7.36
CA ILE A 30 3.06 -29.13 7.29
C ILE A 30 3.45 -28.71 8.71
N ARG A 31 4.69 -28.27 8.87
CA ARG A 31 5.07 -27.46 10.03
C ARG A 31 4.09 -26.29 9.96
N MET A 32 3.03 -26.33 10.77
CA MET A 32 2.24 -25.14 11.05
C MET A 32 3.23 -24.17 11.66
N SER A 33 3.79 -23.27 10.84
CA SER A 33 4.43 -22.09 11.37
C SER A 33 3.35 -21.44 12.21
N LEU A 34 3.58 -21.37 13.52
CA LEU A 34 2.63 -20.76 14.45
C LEU A 34 2.39 -19.34 13.94
N LEU A 35 1.19 -19.10 13.41
CA LEU A 35 0.78 -17.76 13.03
C LEU A 35 0.94 -16.87 14.27
N PRO A 36 1.43 -15.63 14.12
CA PRO A 36 1.56 -14.72 15.25
C PRO A 36 0.21 -14.60 15.97
N VAL A 37 0.22 -14.69 17.30
CA VAL A 37 -1.00 -14.47 18.10
C VAL A 37 -1.47 -13.02 17.88
N PRO A 38 -2.76 -12.77 17.60
CA PRO A 38 -3.27 -11.41 17.43
C PRO A 38 -2.90 -10.51 18.61
N ALA A 39 -2.33 -9.35 18.30
CA ALA A 39 -1.96 -8.39 19.33
C ALA A 39 -3.22 -7.66 19.85
N GLN A 40 -3.34 -7.54 21.17
CA GLN A 40 -4.37 -6.69 21.76
C GLN A 40 -3.88 -5.24 21.74
N VAL A 41 -4.61 -4.35 21.06
CA VAL A 41 -4.28 -2.93 20.97
C VAL A 41 -5.44 -2.10 21.51
N SER A 42 -5.16 -1.31 22.53
CA SER A 42 -6.14 -0.47 23.23
C SER A 42 -5.69 1.00 23.25
N GLN A 43 -6.53 1.89 23.79
CA GLN A 43 -6.15 3.29 24.02
C GLN A 43 -4.91 3.45 24.93
N LYS A 44 -4.65 2.49 25.83
CA LYS A 44 -3.46 2.52 26.69
C LYS A 44 -2.16 2.35 25.91
N ASP A 45 -2.23 1.77 24.71
CA ASP A 45 -1.09 1.57 23.84
C ASP A 45 -0.76 2.81 23.00
N LEU A 46 -1.59 3.86 23.05
CA LEU A 46 -1.44 5.06 22.22
C LEU A 46 -0.02 5.66 22.27
N PRO A 47 0.63 5.85 23.44
CA PRO A 47 1.99 6.39 23.46
C PRO A 47 3.00 5.53 22.69
N ARG A 48 2.91 4.20 22.81
CA ARG A 48 3.79 3.26 22.10
C ARG A 48 3.54 3.33 20.59
N VAL A 49 2.28 3.25 20.17
CA VAL A 49 1.92 3.28 18.74
C VAL A 49 2.32 4.61 18.12
N PHE A 50 2.14 5.72 18.85
CA PHE A 50 2.56 7.04 18.40
C PHE A 50 4.07 7.15 18.23
N VAL A 51 4.87 6.61 19.17
CA VAL A 51 6.34 6.55 19.03
C VAL A 51 6.75 5.74 17.81
N ILE A 52 6.12 4.60 17.55
CA ILE A 52 6.40 3.76 16.36
C ILE A 52 6.05 4.53 15.08
N LEU A 53 4.90 5.19 15.04
CA LEU A 53 4.46 5.98 13.90
C LEU A 53 5.42 7.14 13.60
N VAL A 54 5.70 7.97 14.60
CA VAL A 54 6.60 9.13 14.45
C VAL A 54 8.02 8.68 14.12
N GLY A 55 8.53 7.66 14.82
CA GLY A 55 9.84 7.08 14.54
C GLY A 55 9.94 6.50 13.12
N GLY A 56 8.89 5.85 12.65
CA GLY A 56 8.79 5.33 11.28
C GLY A 56 8.86 6.45 10.24
N TYR A 57 8.03 7.49 10.38
CA TYR A 57 8.04 8.65 9.48
C TYR A 57 9.35 9.43 9.52
N ALA A 58 9.95 9.62 10.70
CA ALA A 58 11.25 10.28 10.84
C ALA A 58 12.36 9.47 10.14
N SER A 59 12.34 8.14 10.29
CA SER A 59 13.31 7.26 9.64
C SER A 59 13.14 7.23 8.12
N VAL A 60 11.90 7.21 7.63
CA VAL A 60 11.60 7.35 6.19
C VAL A 60 12.07 8.69 5.66
N ALA A 61 11.76 9.78 6.35
CA ALA A 61 12.15 11.12 5.93
C ALA A 61 13.68 11.25 5.85
N TRP A 62 14.39 10.75 6.86
CA TRP A 62 15.85 10.70 6.84
C TRP A 62 16.38 9.86 5.67
N LEU A 63 15.89 8.63 5.50
CA LEU A 63 16.30 7.75 4.41
C LEU A 63 16.03 8.37 3.03
N ALA A 64 14.86 9.00 2.85
CA ALA A 64 14.48 9.66 1.61
C ALA A 64 15.45 10.81 1.26
N LEU A 65 15.80 11.64 2.24
CA LEU A 65 16.76 12.73 2.03
C LEU A 65 18.17 12.21 1.72
N GLN A 66 18.60 11.11 2.35
CA GLN A 66 19.89 10.48 2.03
C GLN A 66 19.91 9.89 0.62
N MET A 67 18.81 9.26 0.18
CA MET A 67 18.70 8.75 -1.19
C MET A 67 18.69 9.90 -2.21
N ASP A 68 18.00 10.99 -1.91
CA ASP A 68 17.97 12.17 -2.78
C ASP A 68 19.36 12.79 -2.94
N GLU A 69 20.09 12.99 -1.83
CA GLU A 69 21.48 13.49 -1.87
C GLU A 69 22.39 12.57 -2.68
N TYR A 70 22.23 11.25 -2.55
CA TYR A 70 23.06 10.27 -3.25
C TYR A 70 22.73 10.13 -4.75
N PHE A 71 21.44 10.10 -5.12
CA PHE A 71 21.02 9.82 -6.49
C PHE A 71 20.73 11.05 -7.34
N ALA A 72 20.40 12.18 -6.72
CA ALA A 72 19.85 13.37 -7.37
C ALA A 72 20.35 14.67 -6.71
N GLY A 73 21.50 14.64 -6.02
CA GLY A 73 22.03 15.79 -5.29
C GLY A 73 22.24 17.04 -6.17
N ASP A 74 22.58 16.82 -7.44
CA ASP A 74 22.81 17.87 -8.44
C ASP A 74 21.52 18.29 -9.19
N ASP A 75 20.42 17.55 -9.05
CA ASP A 75 19.17 17.75 -9.80
C ASP A 75 18.18 18.69 -9.09
N GLN A 76 18.69 19.64 -8.31
CA GLN A 76 17.83 20.62 -7.63
C GLN A 76 17.23 21.59 -8.64
N GLU A 77 15.91 21.74 -8.60
CA GLU A 77 15.19 22.64 -9.48
C GLU A 77 14.48 23.72 -8.66
N GLU A 78 15.04 24.95 -8.68
CA GLU A 78 14.48 26.10 -7.95
C GLU A 78 13.03 26.41 -8.32
N ARG A 79 12.59 25.99 -9.52
CA ARG A 79 11.24 26.21 -10.05
C ARG A 79 10.24 25.11 -9.65
N PHE A 80 10.67 24.06 -8.96
CA PHE A 80 9.79 22.96 -8.55
C PHE A 80 8.91 23.37 -7.35
N SER A 81 7.83 24.12 -7.62
CA SER A 81 6.95 24.68 -6.59
C SER A 81 5.47 24.52 -6.94
N PHE A 82 4.76 23.76 -6.11
CA PHE A 82 3.32 23.52 -6.25
C PHE A 82 2.60 23.76 -4.92
N PRO A 83 2.49 25.01 -4.45
CA PRO A 83 2.02 25.32 -3.09
C PRO A 83 0.60 24.81 -2.82
N ASN A 84 -0.30 24.90 -3.81
CA ASN A 84 -1.68 24.42 -3.70
C ASN A 84 -1.74 22.90 -3.60
N VAL A 85 -0.95 22.19 -4.42
CA VAL A 85 -0.87 20.73 -4.39
C VAL A 85 -0.29 20.25 -3.06
N ARG A 86 0.80 20.88 -2.61
CA ARG A 86 1.40 20.61 -1.30
C ARG A 86 0.39 20.77 -0.16
N ALA A 87 -0.34 21.88 -0.14
CA ALA A 87 -1.37 22.15 0.86
C ALA A 87 -2.50 21.11 0.81
N PHE A 88 -2.97 20.77 -0.39
CA PHE A 88 -4.00 19.74 -0.60
C PHE A 88 -3.57 18.37 -0.07
N VAL A 89 -2.40 17.88 -0.48
CA VAL A 89 -1.90 16.55 -0.07
C VAL A 89 -1.61 16.52 1.44
N ALA A 90 -1.03 17.58 1.99
CA ALA A 90 -0.78 17.68 3.43
C ALA A 90 -2.08 17.67 4.24
N LEU A 91 -3.08 18.46 3.83
CA LEU A 91 -4.39 18.49 4.48
C LEU A 91 -5.10 17.14 4.36
N TYR A 92 -5.04 16.51 3.18
CA TYR A 92 -5.61 15.17 2.96
C TYR A 92 -4.99 14.14 3.91
N ALA A 93 -3.66 14.11 4.02
CA ALA A 93 -2.97 13.19 4.92
C ALA A 93 -3.32 13.42 6.39
N VAL A 94 -3.39 14.68 6.85
CA VAL A 94 -3.79 15.01 8.23
C VAL A 94 -5.24 14.59 8.49
N LEU A 95 -6.18 14.93 7.60
CA LEU A 95 -7.59 14.56 7.75
C LEU A 95 -7.78 13.05 7.73
N MET A 96 -7.01 12.32 6.91
CA MET A 96 -7.01 10.86 6.90
C MET A 96 -6.65 10.28 8.26
N VAL A 97 -5.53 10.72 8.85
CA VAL A 97 -5.06 10.25 10.16
C VAL A 97 -6.11 10.53 11.23
N LEU A 98 -6.59 11.77 11.31
CA LEU A 98 -7.55 12.20 12.33
C LEU A 98 -8.88 11.47 12.21
N SER A 99 -9.43 11.39 11.00
CA SER A 99 -10.72 10.74 10.75
C SER A 99 -10.66 9.24 11.02
N ARG A 100 -9.61 8.56 10.55
CA ARG A 100 -9.43 7.13 10.81
C ARG A 100 -9.20 6.86 12.30
N PHE A 101 -8.38 7.65 12.98
CA PHE A 101 -8.14 7.50 14.41
C PHE A 101 -9.42 7.69 15.23
N TYR A 102 -10.23 8.69 14.88
CA TYR A 102 -11.51 8.93 15.55
C TYR A 102 -12.49 7.75 15.39
N GLU A 103 -12.60 7.17 14.20
CA GLU A 103 -13.53 6.07 13.94
C GLU A 103 -13.04 4.70 14.43
N HIS A 104 -11.74 4.43 14.36
CA HIS A 104 -11.16 3.09 14.54
C HIS A 104 -10.23 2.96 15.75
N GLY A 105 -9.85 4.07 16.37
CA GLY A 105 -8.97 4.08 17.53
C GLY A 105 -7.50 3.80 17.20
N THR A 106 -6.76 3.33 18.21
CA THR A 106 -5.29 3.34 18.23
C THR A 106 -4.62 2.49 17.15
N TYR A 107 -5.19 1.33 16.79
CA TYR A 107 -4.51 0.41 15.87
C TYR A 107 -4.33 1.01 14.46
N VAL A 108 -5.21 1.93 14.05
CA VAL A 108 -5.19 2.53 12.72
C VAL A 108 -3.98 3.42 12.49
N LEU A 109 -3.31 3.85 13.56
CA LEU A 109 -2.06 4.59 13.46
C LEU A 109 -0.94 3.72 12.85
N TYR A 110 -0.99 2.39 13.00
CA TYR A 110 -0.08 1.50 12.28
C TYR A 110 -0.38 1.48 10.77
N GLU A 111 -1.65 1.58 10.35
CA GLU A 111 -2.01 1.69 8.92
C GLU A 111 -1.40 2.95 8.28
N MET A 112 -1.08 3.99 9.06
CA MET A 112 -0.45 5.18 8.51
C MET A 112 0.97 4.91 7.99
N LEU A 113 1.56 3.75 8.29
CA LEU A 113 2.85 3.31 7.73
C LEU A 113 2.72 2.56 6.41
N TRP A 114 1.51 2.34 5.87
CA TRP A 114 1.35 1.79 4.52
C TRP A 114 2.12 2.64 3.49
N ALA A 115 2.77 1.98 2.54
CA ALA A 115 3.62 2.63 1.54
C ALA A 115 2.87 3.70 0.73
N CYS A 116 1.57 3.50 0.46
CA CYS A 116 0.72 4.51 -0.18
C CYS A 116 0.52 5.77 0.68
N ASN A 117 0.31 5.61 1.99
CA ASN A 117 0.20 6.73 2.93
C ASN A 117 1.54 7.45 3.11
N VAL A 118 2.63 6.68 3.22
CA VAL A 118 4.00 7.22 3.27
C VAL A 118 4.33 8.04 2.01
N SER A 119 3.86 7.59 0.85
CA SER A 119 4.07 8.28 -0.43
C SER A 119 3.38 9.65 -0.49
N LEU A 120 2.24 9.85 0.18
CA LEU A 120 1.63 11.18 0.34
C LEU A 120 2.59 12.14 1.06
N VAL A 121 3.22 11.68 2.14
CA VAL A 121 4.18 12.49 2.91
C VAL A 121 5.46 12.73 2.11
N LEU A 122 5.94 11.75 1.33
CA LEU A 122 7.08 11.95 0.44
C LEU A 122 6.81 13.04 -0.61
N VAL A 123 5.61 13.11 -1.19
CA VAL A 123 5.25 14.20 -2.12
C VAL A 123 5.20 15.55 -1.40
N VAL A 124 4.68 15.61 -0.17
CA VAL A 124 4.71 16.85 0.63
C VAL A 124 6.14 17.28 0.90
N MET A 125 7.03 16.36 1.27
CA MET A 125 8.46 16.63 1.45
C MET A 125 9.12 17.10 0.16
N ALA A 126 8.88 16.39 -0.96
CA ALA A 126 9.39 16.75 -2.27
C ALA A 126 9.06 18.20 -2.65
N LEU A 127 7.81 18.60 -2.46
CA LEU A 127 7.33 19.95 -2.74
C LEU A 127 7.76 21.00 -1.69
N SER A 128 8.21 20.57 -0.51
CA SER A 128 8.71 21.47 0.54
C SER A 128 10.18 21.77 0.37
N PHE A 129 10.95 20.80 -0.13
CA PHE A 129 12.40 20.87 -0.30
C PHE A 129 12.84 20.99 -1.75
N SER A 130 11.88 21.18 -2.68
CA SER A 130 12.12 21.25 -4.13
C SER A 130 12.90 20.02 -4.68
N LYS A 131 12.51 18.81 -4.25
CA LYS A 131 13.16 17.54 -4.57
C LYS A 131 12.30 16.65 -5.48
N PRO A 132 12.33 16.84 -6.81
CA PRO A 132 11.49 16.08 -7.75
C PRO A 132 11.75 14.56 -7.72
N PHE A 133 12.99 14.14 -7.42
CA PHE A 133 13.36 12.73 -7.26
C PHE A 133 12.45 11.98 -6.28
N LEU A 134 12.09 12.61 -5.16
CA LEU A 134 11.21 12.02 -4.15
C LEU A 134 9.79 11.77 -4.67
N VAL A 135 9.28 12.59 -5.59
CA VAL A 135 8.00 12.32 -6.27
C VAL A 135 8.11 11.08 -7.12
N GLY A 136 9.21 10.92 -7.87
CA GLY A 136 9.47 9.70 -8.65
C GLY A 136 9.54 8.45 -7.76
N VAL A 137 10.25 8.52 -6.63
CA VAL A 137 10.29 7.40 -5.66
C VAL A 137 8.90 7.06 -5.13
N ALA A 138 8.08 8.06 -4.81
CA ALA A 138 6.70 7.87 -4.38
C ALA A 138 5.84 7.21 -5.48
N MET A 139 5.98 7.65 -6.74
CA MET A 139 5.26 7.07 -7.89
C MET A 139 5.56 5.58 -8.05
N VAL A 140 6.85 5.19 -8.04
CA VAL A 140 7.24 3.78 -8.19
C VAL A 140 6.74 2.95 -7.01
N THR A 141 6.86 3.47 -5.80
CA THR A 141 6.46 2.80 -4.55
C THR A 141 4.99 2.38 -4.51
N VAL A 142 4.11 3.14 -5.16
CA VAL A 142 2.67 2.88 -5.19
C VAL A 142 2.18 2.31 -6.52
N SER A 143 3.06 2.20 -7.51
CA SER A 143 2.66 1.93 -8.90
C SER A 143 1.92 0.60 -9.05
N GLY A 144 2.42 -0.50 -8.47
CA GLY A 144 1.73 -1.79 -8.56
C GLY A 144 0.32 -1.76 -7.98
N ASP A 145 0.21 -1.32 -6.74
CA ASP A 145 -1.07 -1.25 -6.06
C ASP A 145 -2.07 -0.31 -6.76
N GLN A 146 -1.65 0.87 -7.21
CA GLN A 146 -2.53 1.80 -7.93
C GLN A 146 -2.98 1.28 -9.30
N LEU A 147 -2.09 0.60 -10.04
CA LEU A 147 -2.47 -0.02 -11.31
C LEU A 147 -3.50 -1.15 -11.10
N LEU A 148 -3.33 -1.97 -10.06
CA LEU A 148 -4.31 -2.99 -9.72
C LEU A 148 -5.65 -2.37 -9.28
N TRP A 149 -5.62 -1.25 -8.56
CA TRP A 149 -6.80 -0.44 -8.24
C TRP A 149 -7.54 0.07 -9.49
N TYR A 150 -6.82 0.51 -10.52
CA TYR A 150 -7.46 0.90 -11.78
C TYR A 150 -8.16 -0.27 -12.47
N ILE A 151 -7.51 -1.44 -12.50
CA ILE A 151 -8.09 -2.66 -13.07
C ILE A 151 -9.34 -3.07 -12.30
N ASP A 152 -9.27 -3.09 -10.97
CA ASP A 152 -10.39 -3.48 -10.11
C ASP A 152 -11.55 -2.48 -10.15
N THR A 153 -11.27 -1.18 -10.20
CA THR A 153 -12.31 -0.15 -10.34
C THR A 153 -13.07 -0.35 -11.65
N LEU A 154 -12.34 -0.51 -12.76
CA LEU A 154 -12.94 -0.72 -14.07
C LEU A 154 -13.70 -2.04 -14.14
N SER A 155 -13.13 -3.13 -13.60
CA SER A 155 -13.78 -4.44 -13.61
C SER A 155 -15.02 -4.46 -12.72
N PHE A 156 -15.01 -3.75 -11.60
CA PHE A 156 -16.16 -3.62 -10.72
C PHE A 156 -17.29 -2.83 -11.38
N VAL A 157 -16.99 -1.70 -12.02
CA VAL A 157 -17.99 -0.92 -12.76
C VAL A 157 -18.61 -1.71 -13.92
N LEU A 158 -17.79 -2.48 -14.66
CA LEU A 158 -18.26 -3.20 -15.85
C LEU A 158 -18.89 -4.56 -15.54
N LYS A 159 -18.43 -5.27 -14.50
CA LYS A 159 -18.79 -6.68 -14.23
C LYS A 159 -19.29 -6.93 -12.80
N GLY A 160 -19.26 -5.93 -11.92
CA GLY A 160 -19.64 -6.07 -10.51
C GLY A 160 -18.66 -6.89 -9.66
N ARG A 161 -17.42 -7.10 -10.12
CA ARG A 161 -16.39 -7.89 -9.40
C ARG A 161 -14.98 -7.31 -9.50
N PHE A 162 -14.18 -7.52 -8.46
CA PHE A 162 -12.75 -7.23 -8.44
C PHE A 162 -11.99 -8.41 -9.08
N ILE A 163 -11.28 -8.17 -10.19
CA ILE A 163 -10.59 -9.25 -10.91
C ILE A 163 -9.22 -9.54 -10.30
N THR A 164 -8.54 -8.52 -9.79
CA THR A 164 -7.23 -8.66 -9.17
C THR A 164 -7.32 -8.88 -7.68
N GLY A 165 -8.32 -8.28 -7.02
CA GLY A 165 -8.53 -8.38 -5.57
C GLY A 165 -7.91 -7.24 -4.76
N ALA A 166 -7.16 -6.32 -5.39
CA ALA A 166 -6.55 -5.17 -4.71
C ALA A 166 -7.56 -4.25 -4.00
N MET A 167 -8.79 -4.11 -4.52
CA MET A 167 -9.86 -3.34 -3.86
C MET A 167 -10.76 -4.18 -2.94
N GLN A 168 -10.56 -5.50 -2.89
CA GLN A 168 -11.45 -6.41 -2.17
C GLN A 168 -11.50 -6.10 -0.68
N TYR A 169 -10.41 -5.58 -0.11
CA TYR A 169 -10.32 -5.22 1.31
C TYR A 169 -11.35 -4.17 1.73
N LEU A 170 -11.82 -3.30 0.81
CA LEU A 170 -12.87 -2.31 1.12
C LEU A 170 -14.22 -2.97 1.45
N THR A 171 -14.41 -4.22 1.01
CA THR A 171 -15.63 -4.97 1.32
C THR A 171 -15.58 -5.63 2.69
N TYR A 172 -14.45 -5.62 3.38
CA TYR A 172 -14.33 -6.22 4.71
C TYR A 172 -15.09 -5.39 5.75
N PRO A 173 -15.77 -6.03 6.72
CA PRO A 173 -16.57 -5.32 7.72
C PRO A 173 -15.81 -4.17 8.40
N GLU A 174 -14.54 -4.37 8.75
CA GLU A 174 -13.66 -3.38 9.39
C GLU A 174 -13.27 -2.19 8.49
N ASN A 175 -13.49 -2.28 7.18
CA ASN A 175 -13.07 -1.27 6.20
C ASN A 175 -14.24 -0.54 5.52
N ARG A 176 -15.49 -0.91 5.81
CA ARG A 176 -16.70 -0.31 5.21
C ARG A 176 -17.04 1.11 5.72
N SER A 177 -16.17 1.73 6.53
CA SER A 177 -16.43 3.08 7.03
C SER A 177 -16.23 4.13 5.93
N PHE A 178 -16.94 5.25 6.06
CA PHE A 178 -16.79 6.37 5.14
C PHE A 178 -15.34 6.86 5.10
N SER A 179 -14.70 7.03 6.27
CA SER A 179 -13.30 7.44 6.36
C SER A 179 -12.37 6.51 5.58
N LYS A 180 -12.44 5.20 5.80
CA LYS A 180 -11.57 4.24 5.12
C LYS A 180 -11.79 4.25 3.61
N THR A 181 -13.05 4.29 3.17
CA THR A 181 -13.41 4.32 1.73
C THR A 181 -12.97 5.63 1.07
N PHE A 182 -13.33 6.78 1.64
CA PHE A 182 -13.00 8.09 1.10
C PHE A 182 -11.49 8.30 1.03
N PHE A 183 -10.78 7.98 2.12
CA PHE A 183 -9.33 8.16 2.15
C PHE A 183 -8.56 7.09 1.38
N ALA A 184 -9.20 6.01 0.93
CA ALA A 184 -8.61 5.08 -0.05
C ALA A 184 -8.69 5.61 -1.49
N THR A 185 -9.47 6.67 -1.77
CA THR A 185 -9.57 7.21 -3.14
C THR A 185 -8.24 7.76 -3.69
N HIS A 186 -7.25 8.01 -2.84
CA HIS A 186 -5.91 8.40 -3.31
C HIS A 186 -5.25 7.34 -4.20
N HIS A 187 -5.63 6.07 -4.08
CA HIS A 187 -5.19 5.05 -5.03
C HIS A 187 -5.64 5.33 -6.47
N LEU A 188 -6.64 6.19 -6.67
CA LEU A 188 -7.10 6.60 -7.99
C LEU A 188 -6.41 7.86 -8.52
N TRP A 189 -6.32 8.91 -7.70
CA TRP A 189 -5.88 10.23 -8.15
C TRP A 189 -4.39 10.52 -7.93
N PHE A 190 -3.68 9.75 -7.09
CA PHE A 190 -2.32 10.08 -6.68
C PHE A 190 -1.30 9.97 -7.82
N LEU A 191 -1.29 8.89 -8.61
CA LEU A 191 -0.41 8.79 -9.78
C LEU A 191 -0.67 9.92 -10.81
N PRO A 192 -1.91 10.21 -11.23
CA PRO A 192 -2.21 11.36 -12.09
C PRO A 192 -1.67 12.68 -11.53
N LEU A 193 -1.82 12.92 -10.22
CA LEU A 193 -1.27 14.09 -9.57
C LEU A 193 0.26 14.14 -9.66
N CYS A 194 0.94 13.00 -9.43
CA CYS A 194 2.40 12.93 -9.53
C CYS A 194 2.89 13.13 -10.97
N PHE A 195 2.17 12.62 -11.97
CA PHE A 195 2.46 12.93 -13.38
C PHE A 195 2.30 14.42 -13.68
N TYR A 196 1.26 15.07 -13.16
CA TYR A 196 1.08 16.51 -13.29
C TYR A 196 2.26 17.29 -12.68
N ILE A 197 2.70 16.92 -11.48
CA ILE A 197 3.82 17.57 -10.78
C ILE A 197 5.15 17.39 -11.53
N THR A 198 5.41 16.19 -12.06
CA THR A 198 6.69 15.85 -12.71
C THR A 198 6.75 16.28 -14.18
N ASN A 199 5.61 16.57 -14.80
CA ASN A 199 5.55 17.04 -16.18
C ASN A 199 6.20 18.42 -16.32
N GLY A 200 7.16 18.56 -17.23
CA GLY A 200 7.96 19.77 -17.39
C GLY A 200 9.14 19.91 -16.42
N HIS A 201 9.28 18.99 -15.45
CA HIS A 201 10.31 18.99 -14.40
C HIS A 201 11.19 17.73 -14.46
N GLY A 202 11.61 17.35 -15.66
CA GLY A 202 12.45 16.17 -15.87
C GLY A 202 11.74 14.82 -15.84
N GLY A 203 10.44 14.77 -15.52
CA GLY A 203 9.67 13.52 -15.45
C GLY A 203 10.06 12.67 -14.24
N MET A 204 9.90 11.35 -14.35
CA MET A 204 10.32 10.41 -13.31
C MET A 204 11.79 10.07 -13.47
N HIS A 205 12.58 10.35 -12.43
CA HIS A 205 14.02 10.07 -12.41
C HIS A 205 14.31 8.56 -12.56
N ASN A 206 15.35 8.20 -13.32
CA ASN A 206 15.68 6.80 -13.61
C ASN A 206 16.00 5.98 -12.35
N SER A 207 16.65 6.60 -11.37
CA SER A 207 16.99 5.95 -10.09
C SER A 207 15.79 5.80 -9.15
N SER A 208 14.60 6.32 -9.49
CA SER A 208 13.42 6.21 -8.63
C SER A 208 12.99 4.77 -8.37
N PHE A 209 13.25 3.83 -9.29
CA PHE A 209 13.00 2.41 -9.05
C PHE A 209 13.88 1.86 -7.92
N VAL A 210 15.18 2.17 -7.95
CA VAL A 210 16.13 1.73 -6.91
C VAL A 210 15.77 2.38 -5.58
N GLY A 211 15.49 3.69 -5.56
CA GLY A 211 15.06 4.40 -4.36
C GLY A 211 13.77 3.82 -3.77
N SER A 212 12.81 3.44 -4.62
CA SER A 212 11.60 2.76 -4.19
C SER A 212 11.88 1.38 -3.61
N CYS A 213 12.75 0.58 -4.24
CA CYS A 213 13.13 -0.73 -3.70
C CYS A 213 13.78 -0.62 -2.31
N ILE A 214 14.63 0.37 -2.10
CA ILE A 214 15.25 0.66 -0.79
C ILE A 214 14.15 1.02 0.22
N LEU A 215 13.26 1.95 -0.14
CA LEU A 215 12.19 2.41 0.73
C LEU A 215 11.20 1.30 1.11
N THR A 216 10.71 0.52 0.15
CA THR A 216 9.74 -0.56 0.40
C THR A 216 10.36 -1.68 1.23
N SER A 217 11.62 -2.02 0.98
CA SER A 217 12.36 -3.00 1.78
C SER A 217 12.55 -2.51 3.21
N PHE A 218 12.91 -1.23 3.39
CA PHE A 218 12.99 -0.59 4.70
C PHE A 218 11.64 -0.62 5.42
N LEU A 219 10.55 -0.21 4.74
CA LEU A 219 9.21 -0.19 5.30
C LEU A 219 8.73 -1.59 5.71
N ALA A 220 8.99 -2.61 4.89
CA ALA A 220 8.65 -3.99 5.23
C ALA A 220 9.42 -4.48 6.46
N ALA A 221 10.73 -4.19 6.54
CA ALA A 221 11.56 -4.55 7.69
C ALA A 221 11.13 -3.81 8.98
N PHE A 222 10.90 -2.50 8.88
CA PHE A 222 10.42 -1.67 9.98
C PHE A 222 9.06 -2.16 10.48
N CYS A 223 8.11 -2.40 9.57
CA CYS A 223 6.78 -2.90 9.94
C CYS A 223 6.85 -4.31 10.52
N ARG A 224 7.75 -5.18 10.03
CA ARG A 224 7.95 -6.50 10.62
C ARG A 224 8.47 -6.44 12.06
N ALA A 225 9.28 -5.43 12.39
CA ALA A 225 9.82 -5.25 13.71
C ALA A 225 8.82 -4.61 14.70
N PHE A 226 7.99 -3.68 14.22
CA PHE A 226 7.24 -2.78 15.11
C PHE A 226 5.72 -2.79 14.93
N THR A 227 5.17 -3.40 13.89
CA THR A 227 3.72 -3.47 13.67
C THR A 227 3.22 -4.91 13.87
N PRO A 228 2.02 -5.10 14.45
CA PRO A 228 1.47 -6.44 14.58
C PRO A 228 0.96 -6.99 13.25
N PHE A 229 0.99 -8.31 13.07
CA PHE A 229 0.38 -8.98 11.93
C PHE A 229 -1.15 -8.86 11.93
N GLU A 230 -1.75 -9.14 13.10
CA GLU A 230 -3.18 -9.10 13.36
C GLU A 230 -3.43 -8.36 14.67
N VAL A 231 -4.57 -7.66 14.75
CA VAL A 231 -4.99 -6.91 15.93
C VAL A 231 -6.35 -7.39 16.39
N ARG A 232 -6.52 -7.61 17.70
CA ARG A 232 -7.82 -7.82 18.32
C ARG A 232 -8.26 -6.53 19.01
N VAL A 233 -9.45 -6.03 18.64
CA VAL A 233 -10.04 -4.85 19.28
C VAL A 233 -10.60 -5.24 20.66
N PRO A 234 -10.28 -4.51 21.74
CA PRO A 234 -10.80 -4.80 23.07
C PRO A 234 -12.34 -4.85 23.08
N GLY A 235 -12.90 -5.93 23.62
CA GLY A 235 -14.35 -6.12 23.69
C GLY A 235 -14.99 -6.68 22.40
N SER A 236 -14.19 -7.01 21.39
CA SER A 236 -14.64 -7.70 20.18
C SER A 236 -13.85 -8.98 19.96
N GLU A 237 -14.52 -10.05 19.52
CA GLU A 237 -13.87 -11.26 19.01
C GLU A 237 -13.31 -11.06 17.60
N HIS A 238 -13.63 -9.93 16.94
CA HIS A 238 -13.17 -9.63 15.60
C HIS A 238 -11.65 -9.39 15.58
N VAL A 239 -10.97 -10.11 14.69
CA VAL A 239 -9.53 -9.99 14.44
C VAL A 239 -9.34 -9.21 13.14
N ILE A 240 -8.64 -8.09 13.24
CA ILE A 240 -8.32 -7.22 12.12
C ILE A 240 -6.99 -7.66 11.53
N TYR A 241 -7.01 -7.98 10.25
CA TYR A 241 -5.81 -8.27 9.46
C TYR A 241 -5.10 -6.96 9.12
N LEU A 242 -3.90 -6.76 9.65
CA LEU A 242 -3.16 -5.50 9.49
C LEU A 242 -2.00 -5.66 8.49
N ASN A 243 -1.10 -6.62 8.70
CA ASN A 243 0.03 -6.96 7.82
C ASN A 243 0.64 -5.78 7.01
N VAL A 244 1.01 -4.70 7.70
CA VAL A 244 1.45 -3.45 7.05
C VAL A 244 2.66 -3.69 6.16
N ASN A 245 2.59 -3.18 4.93
CA ASN A 245 3.58 -3.35 3.85
C ASN A 245 3.93 -4.80 3.53
N GLY A 246 2.97 -5.71 3.73
CA GLY A 246 3.20 -7.14 3.51
C GLY A 246 4.34 -7.68 4.37
N SER A 247 4.58 -7.11 5.55
CA SER A 247 5.73 -7.45 6.40
C SER A 247 5.72 -8.91 6.93
N TYR A 248 4.57 -9.57 6.88
CA TYR A 248 4.38 -10.96 7.31
C TYR A 248 4.05 -11.94 6.21
N ALA A 249 3.28 -11.50 5.23
CA ALA A 249 2.81 -12.28 4.10
C ALA A 249 2.49 -11.33 2.95
N PHE A 250 2.43 -11.84 1.72
CA PHE A 250 1.90 -11.06 0.62
C PHE A 250 0.38 -10.85 0.77
N TRP A 251 -0.20 -9.94 -0.03
CA TRP A 251 -1.61 -9.59 0.09
C TRP A 251 -2.51 -10.79 -0.23
N LYS A 252 -3.34 -11.22 0.73
CA LYS A 252 -4.09 -12.48 0.65
C LYS A 252 -5.12 -12.54 -0.48
N ASP A 253 -5.58 -11.39 -0.97
CA ASP A 253 -6.54 -11.30 -2.08
C ASP A 253 -5.86 -11.36 -3.46
N ILE A 254 -4.52 -11.30 -3.53
CA ILE A 254 -3.78 -11.34 -4.79
C ILE A 254 -3.34 -12.78 -5.07
N ASP A 255 -3.97 -13.45 -6.04
CA ASP A 255 -3.64 -14.84 -6.38
C ASP A 255 -2.38 -14.94 -7.26
N MET A 256 -1.21 -14.80 -6.63
CA MET A 256 0.09 -14.96 -7.27
C MET A 256 0.98 -15.90 -6.45
N PRO A 257 0.95 -17.23 -6.70
CA PRO A 257 1.61 -18.22 -5.85
C PRO A 257 3.10 -17.97 -5.58
N LEU A 258 3.81 -17.38 -6.55
CA LEU A 258 5.20 -16.97 -6.35
C LEU A 258 5.31 -15.99 -5.17
N LEU A 259 4.48 -14.96 -5.08
CA LEU A 259 4.59 -13.94 -4.04
C LEU A 259 4.33 -14.48 -2.62
N HIS A 260 3.57 -15.57 -2.52
CA HIS A 260 3.22 -16.21 -1.24
C HIS A 260 4.21 -17.29 -0.78
N LEU A 261 5.27 -17.58 -1.54
CA LEU A 261 6.16 -18.73 -1.29
C LEU A 261 6.77 -18.76 0.11
N LEU A 262 7.14 -17.59 0.64
CA LEU A 262 7.79 -17.46 1.96
C LEU A 262 6.90 -16.76 3.01
N ASP A 263 5.59 -16.69 2.79
CA ASP A 263 4.67 -16.11 3.75
C ASP A 263 4.85 -16.74 5.14
N HIS A 264 4.80 -15.90 6.17
CA HIS A 264 4.99 -16.24 7.58
C HIS A 264 6.34 -16.87 7.95
N HIS A 265 7.29 -16.97 7.02
CA HIS A 265 8.63 -17.44 7.33
C HIS A 265 9.39 -16.45 8.22
N HIS A 266 10.53 -16.91 8.74
CA HIS A 266 11.42 -16.09 9.56
C HIS A 266 11.83 -14.81 8.80
N PRO A 267 11.89 -13.63 9.45
CA PRO A 267 12.19 -12.36 8.78
C PRO A 267 13.48 -12.38 7.95
N VAL A 268 14.51 -13.10 8.40
CA VAL A 268 15.80 -13.26 7.69
C VAL A 268 15.65 -13.92 6.31
N LEU A 269 14.59 -14.72 6.11
CA LEU A 269 14.28 -15.32 4.82
C LEU A 269 13.24 -14.49 4.05
N TYR A 270 12.17 -14.09 4.76
CA TYR A 270 11.03 -13.43 4.13
C TYR A 270 11.33 -12.01 3.64
N ILE A 271 12.04 -11.19 4.44
CA ILE A 271 12.29 -9.79 4.07
C ILE A 271 13.21 -9.67 2.85
N PRO A 272 14.34 -10.40 2.74
CA PRO A 272 15.14 -10.39 1.51
C PRO A 272 14.37 -10.90 0.29
N TYR A 273 13.52 -11.92 0.49
CA TYR A 273 12.66 -12.44 -0.57
C TYR A 273 11.68 -11.39 -1.08
N LEU A 274 10.98 -10.71 -0.18
CA LEU A 274 10.06 -9.62 -0.52
C LEU A 274 10.80 -8.45 -1.16
N ALA A 275 12.00 -8.12 -0.66
CA ALA A 275 12.84 -7.05 -1.20
C ALA A 275 13.27 -7.31 -2.65
N ILE A 276 13.42 -8.56 -3.06
CA ILE A 276 13.82 -8.93 -4.43
C ILE A 276 12.59 -9.24 -5.28
N VAL A 277 11.85 -10.29 -4.93
CA VAL A 277 10.75 -10.83 -5.73
C VAL A 277 9.53 -9.92 -5.63
N GLY A 278 9.22 -9.43 -4.41
CA GLY A 278 8.12 -8.49 -4.18
C GLY A 278 8.34 -7.19 -4.94
N ASN A 279 9.52 -6.58 -4.86
CA ASN A 279 9.81 -5.36 -5.64
C ASN A 279 9.81 -5.62 -7.15
N LEU A 280 10.37 -6.73 -7.62
CA LEU A 280 10.37 -7.04 -9.06
C LEU A 280 8.93 -7.18 -9.60
N ALA A 281 8.08 -7.89 -8.88
CA ALA A 281 6.69 -8.11 -9.30
C ALA A 281 5.79 -6.90 -9.09
N ALA A 282 5.81 -6.33 -7.87
CA ALA A 282 4.92 -5.25 -7.47
C ALA A 282 5.38 -3.87 -7.97
N ASN A 283 6.69 -3.65 -8.16
CA ASN A 283 7.21 -2.34 -8.56
C ASN A 283 7.89 -2.39 -9.93
N GLY A 284 8.49 -3.51 -10.37
CA GLY A 284 9.27 -3.57 -11.61
C GLY A 284 8.44 -3.36 -12.88
N LEU A 285 7.47 -4.24 -13.17
CA LEU A 285 6.60 -4.08 -14.34
C LEU A 285 5.77 -2.77 -14.28
N PRO A 286 5.16 -2.43 -13.12
CA PRO A 286 4.47 -1.15 -12.96
C PRO A 286 5.36 0.07 -13.19
N HIS A 287 6.61 0.05 -12.72
CA HIS A 287 7.58 1.12 -12.95
C HIS A 287 7.83 1.34 -14.44
N MET A 288 8.03 0.28 -15.23
CA MET A 288 8.27 0.42 -16.68
C MET A 288 7.10 1.11 -17.38
N LEU A 289 5.86 0.79 -16.98
CA LEU A 289 4.67 1.44 -17.52
C LEU A 289 4.60 2.92 -17.10
N VAL A 290 4.77 3.20 -15.81
CA VAL A 290 4.74 4.56 -15.26
C VAL A 290 5.85 5.43 -15.86
N LEU A 291 7.04 4.88 -16.07
CA LEU A 291 8.15 5.56 -16.74
C LEU A 291 7.81 5.87 -18.20
N GLY A 292 7.25 4.91 -18.93
CA GLY A 292 6.81 5.13 -20.30
C GLY A 292 5.77 6.26 -20.42
N ILE A 293 4.80 6.32 -19.49
CA ILE A 293 3.81 7.41 -19.43
C ILE A 293 4.49 8.74 -19.11
N SER A 294 5.38 8.77 -18.12
CA SER A 294 6.10 9.99 -17.72
C SER A 294 6.92 10.56 -18.87
N LEU A 295 7.70 9.73 -19.56
CA LEU A 295 8.48 10.11 -20.73
C LEU A 295 7.59 10.58 -21.88
N GLY A 296 6.46 9.90 -22.12
CA GLY A 296 5.49 10.28 -23.13
C GLY A 296 4.87 11.66 -22.88
N LEU A 297 4.51 11.96 -21.63
CA LEU A 297 3.97 13.27 -21.24
C LEU A 297 5.03 14.37 -21.39
N GLN A 298 6.26 14.12 -20.94
CA GLN A 298 7.37 15.08 -21.01
C GLN A 298 7.72 15.49 -22.45
N HIS A 299 7.61 14.56 -23.40
CA HIS A 299 7.92 14.81 -24.80
C HIS A 299 6.68 15.12 -25.65
N SER A 300 5.49 15.21 -25.04
CA SER A 300 4.24 15.42 -25.77
C SER A 300 4.18 16.84 -26.35
N PRO A 301 4.14 17.01 -27.67
CA PRO A 301 3.99 18.33 -28.29
C PRO A 301 2.66 19.00 -27.94
N LEU A 302 1.64 18.21 -27.56
CA LEU A 302 0.32 18.71 -27.18
C LEU A 302 0.31 19.42 -25.82
N LEU A 303 1.31 19.18 -24.98
CA LEU A 303 1.41 19.78 -23.64
C LEU A 303 2.37 20.97 -23.58
N LYS A 304 3.05 21.30 -24.70
CA LYS A 304 3.88 22.51 -24.84
C LYS A 304 3.02 23.77 -24.82
N GLY A 305 2.62 24.24 -23.64
CA GLY A 305 1.86 25.48 -23.45
C GLY A 305 0.91 25.49 -22.25
N ILE A 306 0.68 24.35 -21.60
CA ILE A 306 -0.21 24.27 -20.42
C ILE A 306 0.59 24.37 -19.10
N THR A 307 1.90 24.11 -19.14
CA THR A 307 2.77 23.94 -17.97
C THR A 307 3.68 25.13 -17.65
N HIS A 308 3.31 26.34 -18.05
CA HIS A 308 4.04 27.57 -17.71
C HIS A 308 3.17 28.55 -16.92
#